data_AF-A0A8S3Q6T3-F1
#
_entry.id   AF-A0A8S3Q6T3-F1
#
_cell.length_a   1.000
_cell.length_b   1.000
_cell.length_c   1.000
_cell.angle_alpha   90.00
_cell.angle_beta   90.00
_cell.angle_gamma   90.00
#
_symmetry.space_group_name_H-M   'P 1'
#
loop_
_entity.id
_entity.type
_entity.pdbx_description
1 polymer ?
#
loop_
_entity_poly.entity_id
_entity_poly.type
_entity_poly.pdbx_seq_one_letter_code
_entity_poly.pdbx_strand_id
1 'polypeptide(L)'
;MLAFELFIGERKYIVNITPEQAAAGAKLSLNDVNNTTIVISVIKEERDDLYNYVNQFMQWYLMILSFKDTISEGDIYRNNINLKFCIPFFFSHSNLSKYMTECIDYILKTEIMLSEKMALKVRASSFVNITGRKGENKAADLQKENQVMVLKDLIRGLGSNKTENSIITISKAAPVVKQICENVDTMLGVIDKKTRHKKRSVEDDVKQIIKELEPLKPWVKQTGRQLYCFKDIKKSPFSFNRTEFETSVTRTINRLKRDLPPLQNEGDEDEDEDEEDSDEQ
;
A
#
# COMPACT_ATOMS: atom_id res chain seq x y z
N MET A 1 37.33 -4.50 3.69
CA MET A 1 38.43 -4.13 2.78
C MET A 1 37.83 -4.00 1.40
N LEU A 2 38.07 -2.89 0.70
CA LEU A 2 37.59 -2.70 -0.67
C LEU A 2 38.75 -3.05 -1.62
N ALA A 3 38.53 -4.04 -2.48
CA ALA A 3 39.50 -4.45 -3.49
C ALA A 3 38.87 -4.20 -4.86
N PHE A 4 39.55 -3.45 -5.71
CA PHE A 4 39.12 -3.21 -7.09
C PHE A 4 40.27 -3.48 -8.04
N GLU A 5 39.91 -4.02 -9.21
CA GLU A 5 40.82 -4.23 -10.32
C GLU A 5 40.68 -3.07 -11.29
N LEU A 6 41.79 -2.40 -11.56
CA LEU A 6 41.86 -1.30 -12.51
C LEU A 6 42.73 -1.74 -13.69
N PHE A 7 42.21 -1.59 -14.90
CA PHE A 7 42.96 -1.85 -16.13
C PHE A 7 43.33 -0.52 -16.78
N ILE A 8 44.62 -0.28 -16.99
CA ILE A 8 45.14 0.86 -17.75
C ILE A 8 45.96 0.30 -18.91
N GLY A 9 45.40 0.38 -20.12
CA GLY A 9 45.94 -0.34 -21.28
C GLY A 9 45.85 -1.85 -21.07
N GLU A 10 46.94 -2.58 -21.29
CA GLU A 10 47.04 -4.04 -21.08
C GLU A 10 47.45 -4.41 -19.64
N ARG A 11 47.65 -3.44 -18.76
CA ARG A 11 48.16 -3.67 -17.40
C ARG A 11 47.04 -3.69 -16.37
N LYS A 12 47.08 -4.69 -15.50
CA LYS A 12 46.16 -4.88 -14.38
C LYS A 12 46.79 -4.35 -13.09
N TYR A 13 46.06 -3.48 -12.41
CA TYR A 13 46.41 -2.94 -11.10
C TYR A 13 45.38 -3.42 -10.07
N ILE A 14 45.86 -4.01 -8.99
CA ILE A 14 45.00 -4.40 -7.86
C ILE A 14 45.12 -3.31 -6.81
N VAL A 15 44.01 -2.65 -6.52
CA VAL A 15 43.96 -1.54 -5.58
C VAL A 15 43.18 -1.98 -4.35
N ASN A 16 43.88 -2.08 -3.22
CA ASN A 16 43.32 -2.48 -1.93
C ASN A 16 43.28 -1.27 -1.01
N ILE A 17 42.08 -0.83 -0.61
CA ILE A 17 41.88 0.34 0.23
C ILE A 17 40.90 0.03 1.36
N THR A 18 41.17 0.54 2.55
CA THR A 18 40.19 0.46 3.64
C THR A 18 39.08 1.51 3.44
N PRO A 19 37.85 1.27 3.93
CA PRO A 19 36.76 2.26 3.85
C PRO A 19 37.14 3.64 4.43
N GLU A 20 37.98 3.64 5.47
CA GLU A 20 38.50 4.85 6.11
C GLU A 20 39.48 5.63 5.22
N GLN A 21 40.39 4.92 4.55
CA GLN A 21 41.32 5.52 3.58
C GLN A 21 40.57 6.08 2.35
N ALA A 22 39.53 5.39 1.89
CA ALA A 22 38.68 5.90 0.81
C ALA A 22 37.90 7.16 1.24
N ALA A 23 37.41 7.21 2.47
CA ALA A 23 36.72 8.38 3.02
C ALA A 23 37.65 9.60 3.19
N ALA A 24 38.94 9.37 3.44
CA ALA A 24 39.95 10.41 3.57
C ALA A 24 40.53 10.91 2.23
N GLY A 25 40.14 10.30 1.09
CA GLY A 25 40.65 10.69 -0.23
C GLY A 25 42.01 10.07 -0.54
N ALA A 26 42.11 8.74 -0.51
CA ALA A 26 43.34 8.01 -0.80
C ALA A 26 43.91 8.37 -2.18
N LYS A 27 45.22 8.65 -2.22
CA LYS A 27 45.97 8.88 -3.46
C LYS A 27 46.90 7.70 -3.70
N LEU A 28 46.78 7.05 -4.84
CA LEU A 28 47.71 6.01 -5.30
C LEU A 28 48.52 6.56 -6.47
N SER A 29 49.84 6.61 -6.32
CA SER A 29 50.74 6.96 -7.43
C SER A 29 51.13 5.69 -8.18
N LEU A 30 50.89 5.68 -9.50
CA LEU A 30 51.36 4.64 -10.40
C LEU A 30 52.66 5.13 -11.07
N ASN A 31 53.79 4.68 -10.54
CA ASN A 31 55.10 5.09 -11.02
C ASN A 31 55.40 4.57 -12.45
N ASP A 32 54.68 3.54 -12.90
CA ASP A 32 54.95 2.84 -14.17
C ASP A 32 54.21 3.42 -15.39
N VAL A 33 53.30 4.39 -15.19
CA VAL A 33 52.53 5.05 -16.26
C VAL A 33 52.58 6.56 -16.03
N ASN A 34 53.56 7.24 -16.62
CA ASN A 34 53.68 8.71 -16.66
C ASN A 34 53.41 9.43 -15.31
N ASN A 35 53.78 8.82 -14.18
CA ASN A 35 53.57 9.39 -12.85
C ASN A 35 52.08 9.71 -12.56
N THR A 36 51.16 8.86 -13.05
CA THR A 36 49.71 9.06 -12.92
C THR A 36 49.27 8.83 -11.48
N THR A 37 48.61 9.82 -10.89
CA THR A 37 48.02 9.70 -9.54
C THR A 37 46.53 9.42 -9.64
N ILE A 38 46.08 8.31 -9.06
CA ILE A 38 44.67 7.97 -8.92
C ILE A 38 44.21 8.50 -7.57
N VAL A 39 43.19 9.35 -7.59
CA VAL A 39 42.53 9.85 -6.38
C VAL A 39 41.23 9.09 -6.19
N ILE A 40 41.10 8.38 -5.08
CA ILE A 40 39.90 7.66 -4.70
C ILE A 40 39.30 8.41 -3.53
N SER A 41 38.24 9.17 -3.81
CA SER A 41 37.44 9.84 -2.82
C SER A 41 36.06 9.19 -2.74
N VAL A 42 35.55 9.04 -1.52
CA VAL A 42 34.13 8.76 -1.32
C VAL A 42 33.38 10.05 -1.63
N ILE A 43 32.69 10.08 -2.78
CA ILE A 43 31.71 11.13 -3.06
C ILE A 43 30.55 10.92 -2.08
N LYS A 44 30.51 11.71 -1.01
CA LYS A 44 29.27 11.89 -0.26
C LYS A 44 28.37 12.72 -1.16
N GLU A 45 27.31 12.11 -1.71
CA GLU A 45 26.29 12.89 -2.38
C GLU A 45 25.83 14.01 -1.45
N GLU A 46 26.00 15.25 -1.91
CA GLU A 46 25.49 16.40 -1.20
C GLU A 46 23.98 16.24 -1.04
N ARG A 47 23.55 16.22 0.22
CA ARG A 47 22.17 15.95 0.60
C ARG A 47 21.31 17.18 0.39
N ASP A 48 20.07 16.90 0.04
CA ASP A 48 19.02 17.88 -0.18
C ASP A 48 17.73 17.32 0.40
N ASP A 49 17.46 17.65 1.66
CA ASP A 49 16.33 17.11 2.41
C ASP A 49 15.00 17.55 1.79
N LEU A 50 14.92 18.78 1.26
CA LEU A 50 13.72 19.30 0.61
C LEU A 50 13.40 18.54 -0.68
N TYR A 51 14.41 18.37 -1.55
CA TYR A 51 14.24 17.58 -2.77
C TYR A 51 13.88 16.13 -2.47
N ASN A 52 14.55 15.51 -1.49
CA ASN A 52 14.25 14.14 -1.10
C ASN A 52 12.84 13.99 -0.54
N TYR A 53 12.42 14.91 0.34
CA TYR A 53 11.08 14.94 0.91
C TYR A 53 10.01 15.06 -0.17
N VAL A 54 10.13 16.01 -1.10
CA VAL A 54 9.11 16.23 -2.13
C VAL A 54 9.02 15.03 -3.08
N ASN A 55 10.15 14.44 -3.47
CA ASN A 55 10.14 13.22 -4.28
C ASN A 55 9.48 12.05 -3.57
N GLN A 56 9.75 11.87 -2.27
CA GLN A 56 9.14 10.79 -1.49
C GLN A 56 7.65 11.05 -1.26
N PHE A 57 7.25 12.28 -0.92
CA PHE A 57 5.85 12.69 -0.78
C PHE A 57 5.06 12.38 -2.06
N MET A 58 5.64 12.67 -3.22
CA MET A 58 4.97 12.48 -4.50
C MET A 58 4.84 11.01 -4.87
N GLN A 59 5.82 10.17 -4.53
CA GLN A 59 5.69 8.72 -4.66
C GLN A 59 4.54 8.18 -3.81
N TRP A 60 4.42 8.61 -2.55
CA TRP A 60 3.28 8.24 -1.68
C TRP A 60 1.95 8.77 -2.21
N TYR A 61 1.90 10.03 -2.64
CA TYR A 61 0.70 10.68 -3.14
C TYR A 61 0.14 9.98 -4.38
N LEU A 62 1.00 9.69 -5.37
CA LEU A 62 0.59 8.99 -6.59
C LEU A 62 0.13 7.56 -6.29
N MET A 63 0.78 6.86 -5.36
CA MET A 63 0.31 5.55 -4.91
C MET A 63 -1.09 5.61 -4.29
N ILE A 64 -1.34 6.59 -3.41
CA ILE A 64 -2.67 6.78 -2.80
C ILE A 64 -3.72 7.14 -3.85
N LEU A 65 -3.39 7.98 -4.82
CA LEU A 65 -4.31 8.30 -5.93
C LEU A 65 -4.65 7.05 -6.74
N SER A 66 -3.65 6.22 -7.07
CA SER A 66 -3.87 4.94 -7.75
C SER A 66 -4.80 4.03 -6.95
N PHE A 67 -4.63 3.92 -5.63
CA PHE A 67 -5.54 3.12 -4.79
C PHE A 67 -6.96 3.68 -4.77
N LYS A 68 -7.13 4.99 -4.62
CA LYS A 68 -8.46 5.62 -4.60
C LYS A 68 -9.19 5.39 -5.91
N ASP A 69 -8.49 5.54 -7.02
CA ASP A 69 -9.04 5.30 -8.35
C ASP A 69 -9.42 3.82 -8.54
N THR A 70 -8.52 2.88 -8.19
CA THR A 70 -8.80 1.44 -8.20
C THR A 70 -10.03 1.08 -7.38
N ILE A 71 -10.16 1.64 -6.17
CA ILE A 71 -11.32 1.40 -5.31
C ILE A 71 -12.58 1.94 -5.97
N SER A 72 -12.55 3.17 -6.51
CA SER A 72 -13.70 3.83 -7.15
C SER A 72 -14.20 3.06 -8.38
N GLU A 73 -13.27 2.56 -9.20
CA GLU A 73 -13.59 1.75 -10.38
C GLU A 73 -13.95 0.30 -10.03
N GLY A 74 -13.55 -0.19 -8.86
CA GLY A 74 -13.72 -1.60 -8.48
C GLY A 74 -12.79 -2.53 -9.27
N ASP A 75 -11.62 -2.03 -9.68
CA ASP A 75 -10.67 -2.78 -10.51
C ASP A 75 -9.90 -3.81 -9.67
N ILE A 76 -10.38 -5.05 -9.73
CA ILE A 76 -9.83 -6.18 -8.99
C ILE A 76 -8.39 -6.55 -9.38
N TYR A 77 -7.96 -6.26 -10.62
CA TYR A 77 -6.63 -6.63 -11.10
C TYR A 77 -5.62 -5.55 -10.73
N ARG A 78 -5.98 -4.28 -10.93
CA ARG A 78 -5.15 -3.14 -10.52
C ARG A 78 -4.97 -3.08 -9.02
N ASN A 79 -5.92 -3.60 -8.23
CA ASN A 79 -5.77 -3.75 -6.79
C ASN A 79 -4.57 -4.63 -6.41
N ASN A 80 -4.42 -5.80 -7.02
CA ASN A 80 -3.28 -6.68 -6.76
C ASN A 80 -1.94 -6.02 -7.12
N ILE A 81 -1.90 -5.30 -8.24
CA ILE A 81 -0.72 -4.54 -8.66
C ILE A 81 -0.38 -3.47 -7.60
N ASN A 82 -1.38 -2.70 -7.18
CA ASN A 82 -1.20 -1.67 -6.15
C ASN A 82 -0.75 -2.26 -4.81
N LEU A 83 -1.29 -3.41 -4.38
CA LEU A 83 -0.87 -4.11 -3.17
C LEU A 83 0.58 -4.61 -3.27
N LYS A 84 1.00 -5.10 -4.45
CA LYS A 84 2.41 -5.48 -4.70
C LYS A 84 3.34 -4.28 -4.56
N PHE A 85 2.94 -3.10 -5.05
CA PHE A 85 3.69 -1.86 -4.84
C PHE A 85 3.71 -1.43 -3.38
N CYS A 86 2.66 -1.68 -2.60
CA CYS A 86 2.60 -1.37 -1.17
C CYS A 86 3.59 -2.17 -0.31
N ILE A 87 3.88 -3.43 -0.66
CA ILE A 87 4.83 -4.29 0.07
C ILE A 87 6.15 -3.57 0.38
N PRO A 88 6.89 -3.03 -0.63
CA PRO A 88 8.13 -2.33 -0.38
C PRO A 88 7.94 -0.98 0.35
N PHE A 89 6.82 -0.26 0.17
CA PHE A 89 6.52 0.93 0.98
C PHE A 89 6.39 0.59 2.47
N PHE A 90 5.66 -0.47 2.81
CA PHE A 90 5.48 -0.89 4.20
C PHE A 90 6.77 -1.45 4.80
N PHE A 91 7.54 -2.21 4.02
CA PHE A 91 8.86 -2.68 4.44
C PHE A 91 9.81 -1.51 4.76
N SER A 92 9.80 -0.46 3.93
CA SER A 92 10.67 0.71 4.12
C SER A 92 10.46 1.43 5.44
N HIS A 93 9.24 1.35 5.98
CA HIS A 93 8.90 1.89 7.29
C HIS A 93 9.24 0.91 8.41
N SER A 94 8.92 -0.37 8.24
CA SER A 94 9.24 -1.43 9.20
C SER A 94 9.28 -2.80 8.53
N ASN A 95 10.35 -3.56 8.76
CA ASN A 95 10.49 -4.94 8.29
C ASN A 95 9.53 -5.93 8.98
N LEU A 96 8.89 -5.53 10.08
CA LEU A 96 7.86 -6.27 10.82
C LEU A 96 6.44 -5.74 10.56
N SER A 97 6.25 -4.96 9.50
CA SER A 97 4.95 -4.35 9.21
C SER A 97 3.85 -5.41 9.04
N LYS A 98 2.80 -5.29 9.86
CA LYS A 98 1.58 -6.09 9.70
C LYS A 98 0.97 -5.84 8.32
N TYR A 99 0.94 -4.60 7.86
CA TYR A 99 0.39 -4.23 6.54
C TYR A 99 1.14 -4.91 5.39
N MET A 100 2.47 -5.04 5.50
CA MET A 100 3.25 -5.82 4.54
C MET A 100 2.81 -7.29 4.53
N THR A 101 2.63 -7.88 5.71
CA THR A 101 2.17 -9.26 5.85
C THR A 101 0.80 -9.48 5.22
N GLU A 102 -0.17 -8.59 5.49
CA GLU A 102 -1.52 -8.68 4.93
C GLU A 102 -1.51 -8.54 3.39
N CYS A 103 -0.67 -7.65 2.84
CA CYS A 103 -0.52 -7.54 1.38
C CYS A 103 0.01 -8.85 0.77
N ILE A 104 1.06 -9.42 1.37
CA ILE A 104 1.64 -10.69 0.91
C ILE A 104 0.62 -11.82 1.01
N ASP A 105 -0.10 -11.92 2.13
CA ASP A 105 -1.13 -12.92 2.35
C ASP A 105 -2.26 -12.84 1.32
N TYR A 106 -2.78 -11.64 1.08
CA TYR A 106 -3.84 -11.42 0.09
C TYR A 106 -3.39 -11.78 -1.33
N ILE A 107 -2.17 -11.38 -1.73
CA ILE A 107 -1.62 -11.73 -3.05
C ILE A 107 -1.39 -13.23 -3.16
N LEU A 108 -0.78 -13.85 -2.15
CA LEU A 108 -0.51 -15.28 -2.14
C LEU A 108 -1.82 -16.09 -2.26
N LYS A 109 -2.85 -15.71 -1.50
CA LYS A 109 -4.18 -16.34 -1.57
C LYS A 109 -4.81 -16.16 -2.92
N THR A 110 -4.89 -14.93 -3.42
CA THR A 110 -5.67 -14.65 -4.62
C THR A 110 -4.94 -15.00 -5.92
N GLU A 111 -3.62 -15.09 -5.97
CA GLU A 111 -2.88 -15.40 -7.21
C GLU A 111 -2.32 -16.82 -7.27
N ILE A 112 -2.09 -17.46 -6.12
CA ILE A 112 -1.33 -18.73 -6.07
C ILE A 112 -2.14 -19.83 -5.39
N MET A 113 -2.82 -19.55 -4.27
CA MET A 113 -3.38 -20.63 -3.43
C MET A 113 -4.83 -20.98 -3.73
N LEU A 114 -5.69 -19.98 -3.97
CA LEU A 114 -7.11 -20.22 -4.20
C LEU A 114 -7.35 -20.67 -5.64
N SER A 115 -8.35 -21.53 -5.84
CA SER A 115 -8.85 -21.83 -7.18
C SER A 115 -9.31 -20.54 -7.88
N GLU A 116 -9.26 -20.50 -9.21
CA GLU A 116 -9.56 -19.29 -9.98
C GLU A 116 -10.92 -18.68 -9.62
N LYS A 117 -11.94 -19.55 -9.45
CA LYS A 117 -13.29 -19.15 -9.02
C LYS A 117 -13.30 -18.51 -7.64
N MET A 118 -12.56 -19.08 -6.68
CA MET A 118 -12.53 -18.57 -5.32
C MET A 118 -11.69 -17.29 -5.21
N ALA A 119 -10.57 -17.23 -5.92
CA ALA A 119 -9.76 -16.02 -6.07
C ALA A 119 -10.58 -14.86 -6.66
N LEU A 120 -11.33 -15.11 -7.73
CA LEU A 120 -12.21 -14.10 -8.33
C LEU A 120 -13.24 -13.59 -7.33
N LYS A 121 -13.90 -14.49 -6.59
CA LYS A 121 -14.85 -14.13 -5.52
C LYS A 121 -14.20 -13.24 -4.46
N VAL A 122 -13.02 -13.61 -3.96
CA VAL A 122 -12.31 -12.83 -2.92
C VAL A 122 -11.94 -11.44 -3.43
N ARG A 123 -11.40 -11.35 -4.66
CA ARG A 123 -11.03 -10.06 -5.24
C ARG A 123 -12.26 -9.19 -5.50
N ALA A 124 -13.31 -9.73 -6.09
CA ALA A 124 -14.56 -9.00 -6.33
C ALA A 124 -15.22 -8.55 -5.01
N SER A 125 -15.19 -9.40 -3.98
CA SER A 125 -15.74 -9.08 -2.65
C SER A 125 -14.94 -8.04 -1.87
N SER A 126 -13.77 -7.63 -2.38
CA SER A 126 -12.97 -6.56 -1.77
C SER A 126 -13.59 -5.17 -1.99
N PHE A 127 -14.53 -5.07 -2.93
CA PHE A 127 -15.26 -3.84 -3.23
C PHE A 127 -16.76 -4.05 -3.10
N VAL A 128 -17.48 -2.98 -2.74
CA VAL A 128 -18.94 -2.97 -2.65
C VAL A 128 -19.47 -1.72 -3.35
N ASN A 129 -20.44 -1.91 -4.23
CA ASN A 129 -21.19 -0.81 -4.85
C ASN A 129 -22.64 -0.81 -4.39
N ILE A 130 -22.92 -0.04 -3.34
CA ILE A 130 -24.27 0.06 -2.76
C ILE A 130 -25.19 0.87 -3.67
N THR A 131 -24.63 1.81 -4.43
CA THR A 131 -25.40 2.74 -5.27
C THR A 131 -25.71 2.20 -6.66
N GLY A 132 -24.96 1.18 -7.11
CA GLY A 132 -24.99 0.65 -8.47
C GLY A 132 -24.40 1.59 -9.54
N ARG A 133 -23.89 2.76 -9.16
CA ARG A 133 -23.36 3.76 -10.11
C ARG A 133 -21.90 3.49 -10.46
N LYS A 134 -21.50 3.83 -11.69
CA LYS A 134 -20.09 3.74 -12.12
C LYS A 134 -19.22 4.69 -11.29
N GLY A 135 -18.07 4.22 -10.82
CA GLY A 135 -17.13 5.03 -10.04
C GLY A 135 -17.49 5.19 -8.56
N GLU A 136 -18.58 4.57 -8.09
CA GLU A 136 -19.07 4.73 -6.71
C GLU A 136 -18.85 3.46 -5.86
N ASN A 137 -17.86 2.64 -6.24
CA ASN A 137 -17.42 1.52 -5.44
C ASN A 137 -16.71 2.00 -4.17
N LYS A 138 -16.80 1.20 -3.11
CA LYS A 138 -16.12 1.41 -1.83
C LYS A 138 -15.36 0.15 -1.44
N ALA A 139 -14.28 0.31 -0.69
CA ALA A 139 -13.64 -0.84 -0.04
C ALA A 139 -14.64 -1.54 0.89
N ALA A 140 -14.73 -2.86 0.81
CA ALA A 140 -15.67 -3.65 1.60
C ALA A 140 -15.44 -3.47 3.11
N ASP A 141 -14.19 -3.36 3.53
CA ASP A 141 -13.81 -3.09 4.92
C ASP A 141 -14.37 -1.76 5.43
N LEU A 142 -14.23 -0.69 4.64
CA LEU A 142 -14.80 0.62 4.97
C LEU A 142 -16.32 0.56 5.08
N GLN A 143 -16.98 -0.22 4.21
CA GLN A 143 -18.42 -0.40 4.30
C GLN A 143 -18.84 -1.18 5.56
N LYS A 144 -18.06 -2.19 5.95
CA LYS A 144 -18.27 -2.94 7.18
C LYS A 144 -18.06 -2.07 8.41
N GLU A 145 -17.06 -1.19 8.41
CA GLU A 145 -16.85 -0.20 9.48
C GLU A 145 -18.06 0.72 9.65
N ASN A 146 -18.62 1.23 8.54
CA ASN A 146 -19.84 2.04 8.58
C ASN A 146 -21.03 1.26 9.17
N GLN A 147 -21.21 0.00 8.79
CA GLN A 147 -22.28 -0.85 9.34
C GLN A 147 -22.10 -1.09 10.84
N VAL A 148 -20.87 -1.36 11.28
CA VAL A 148 -20.55 -1.54 12.70
C VAL A 148 -20.80 -0.25 13.50
N MET A 149 -20.48 0.92 12.94
CA MET A 149 -20.77 2.20 13.57
C MET A 149 -22.27 2.39 13.80
N VAL A 150 -23.08 2.19 12.75
CA VAL A 150 -24.56 2.27 12.84
C VAL A 150 -25.09 1.31 13.91
N LEU A 151 -24.59 0.09 13.94
CA LEU A 151 -25.04 -0.90 14.91
C LEU A 151 -24.68 -0.50 16.35
N LYS A 152 -23.47 0.02 16.57
CA LYS A 152 -23.03 0.52 17.88
C LYS A 152 -23.92 1.66 18.37
N ASP A 153 -24.35 2.55 17.48
CA ASP A 153 -25.24 3.66 17.84
C ASP A 153 -26.64 3.16 18.21
N LEU A 154 -27.19 2.19 17.50
CA LEU A 154 -28.46 1.55 17.86
C LEU A 154 -28.38 0.82 19.21
N ILE A 155 -27.29 0.08 19.45
CA ILE A 155 -27.05 -0.58 20.75
C ILE A 155 -26.91 0.45 21.87
N ARG A 156 -26.27 1.60 21.60
CA ARG A 156 -26.20 2.71 22.57
C ARG A 156 -27.59 3.25 22.89
N GLY A 157 -28.47 3.35 21.88
CA GLY A 157 -29.86 3.78 22.02
C GLY A 157 -30.73 2.91 22.94
N LEU A 158 -30.36 1.63 23.17
CA LEU A 158 -31.05 0.75 24.12
C LEU A 158 -30.91 1.18 25.60
N GLY A 159 -29.97 2.09 25.91
CA GLY A 159 -29.74 2.55 27.28
C GLY A 159 -29.37 1.41 28.23
N SER A 160 -30.13 1.26 29.32
CA SER A 160 -29.94 0.21 30.32
C SER A 160 -30.44 -1.17 29.86
N ASN A 161 -31.24 -1.26 28.79
CA ASN A 161 -31.90 -2.49 28.34
C ASN A 161 -31.04 -3.35 27.40
N LYS A 162 -29.72 -3.32 27.58
CA LYS A 162 -28.74 -4.08 26.77
C LYS A 162 -28.67 -5.54 27.20
N THR A 163 -29.75 -6.28 26.99
CA THR A 163 -29.73 -7.75 27.05
C THR A 163 -29.30 -8.32 25.70
N GLU A 164 -28.78 -9.54 25.68
CA GLU A 164 -28.39 -10.22 24.43
C GLU A 164 -29.55 -10.30 23.43
N ASN A 165 -30.75 -10.66 23.91
CA ASN A 165 -31.95 -10.70 23.09
C ASN A 165 -32.31 -9.33 22.50
N SER A 166 -32.22 -8.25 23.29
CA SER A 166 -32.45 -6.88 22.80
C SER A 166 -31.42 -6.47 21.76
N ILE A 167 -30.15 -6.84 21.94
CA ILE A 167 -29.07 -6.56 20.98
C ILE A 167 -29.30 -7.31 19.67
N ILE A 168 -29.64 -8.59 19.70
CA ILE A 168 -29.93 -9.38 18.50
C ILE A 168 -31.15 -8.80 17.77
N THR A 169 -32.20 -8.46 18.52
CA THR A 169 -33.44 -7.90 17.97
C THR A 169 -33.19 -6.57 17.27
N ILE A 170 -32.48 -5.63 17.93
CA ILE A 170 -32.19 -4.33 17.31
C ILE A 170 -31.22 -4.46 16.13
N SER A 171 -30.28 -5.42 16.18
CA SER A 171 -29.35 -5.68 15.06
C SER A 171 -30.11 -6.12 13.81
N LYS A 172 -31.09 -7.03 13.97
CA LYS A 172 -31.96 -7.49 12.87
C LYS A 172 -32.85 -6.38 12.35
N ALA A 173 -33.34 -5.52 13.23
CA ALA A 173 -34.20 -4.39 12.87
C ALA A 173 -33.43 -3.19 12.29
N ALA A 174 -32.10 -3.13 12.39
CA ALA A 174 -31.30 -1.98 12.01
C ALA A 174 -31.57 -1.43 10.59
N PRO A 175 -31.69 -2.25 9.53
CA PRO A 175 -32.00 -1.74 8.20
C PRO A 175 -33.38 -1.08 8.12
N VAL A 176 -34.37 -1.68 8.79
CA VAL A 176 -35.76 -1.20 8.81
C VAL A 176 -35.88 0.10 9.61
N VAL A 177 -35.23 0.18 10.77
CA VAL A 177 -35.18 1.41 11.59
C VAL A 177 -34.60 2.55 10.78
N LYS A 178 -33.49 2.31 10.07
CA LYS A 178 -32.86 3.30 9.20
C LYS A 178 -33.83 3.79 8.11
N GLN A 179 -34.52 2.86 7.44
CA GLN A 179 -35.50 3.19 6.41
C GLN A 179 -36.68 3.99 6.96
N ILE A 180 -37.17 3.67 8.16
CA ILE A 180 -38.23 4.42 8.82
C ILE A 180 -37.76 5.85 9.13
N CYS A 181 -36.55 6.01 9.68
CA CYS A 181 -35.98 7.34 9.94
C CYS A 181 -35.88 8.17 8.65
N GLU A 182 -35.33 7.59 7.57
CA GLU A 182 -35.21 8.26 6.26
C GLU A 182 -36.59 8.67 5.70
N ASN A 183 -37.60 7.82 5.82
CA ASN A 183 -38.96 8.12 5.40
C ASN A 183 -39.60 9.23 6.24
N VAL A 184 -39.42 9.20 7.56
CA VAL A 184 -39.92 10.23 8.48
C VAL A 184 -39.27 11.57 8.17
N ASP A 185 -37.95 11.60 7.98
CA ASP A 185 -37.23 12.82 7.59
C ASP A 185 -37.75 13.37 6.26
N THR A 186 -38.01 12.49 5.29
CA THR A 186 -38.59 12.86 3.99
C THR A 186 -40.00 13.44 4.14
N MET A 187 -40.87 12.82 4.94
CA MET A 187 -42.25 13.26 5.18
C MET A 187 -42.30 14.60 5.92
N LEU A 188 -41.42 14.80 6.89
CA LEU A 188 -41.31 16.02 7.67
C LEU A 188 -40.64 17.15 6.88
N GLY A 189 -40.19 16.88 5.65
CA GLY A 189 -39.42 17.84 4.86
C GLY A 189 -38.16 18.26 5.59
N VAL A 190 -37.62 17.40 6.46
CA VAL A 190 -36.30 17.58 7.07
C VAL A 190 -35.35 17.61 5.90
N ILE A 191 -34.95 18.83 5.54
CA ILE A 191 -33.92 19.02 4.53
C ILE A 191 -32.71 18.34 5.14
N ASP A 192 -32.36 17.18 4.58
CA ASP A 192 -31.10 16.53 4.82
C ASP A 192 -30.05 17.60 4.53
N LYS A 193 -29.58 18.25 5.60
CA LYS A 193 -28.49 19.21 5.55
C LYS A 193 -27.26 18.37 5.30
N LYS A 194 -27.17 17.84 4.08
CA LYS A 194 -25.92 17.57 3.42
C LYS A 194 -25.23 18.91 3.49
N THR A 195 -24.40 19.06 4.50
CA THR A 195 -23.28 19.98 4.46
C THR A 195 -22.44 19.49 3.29
N ARG A 196 -22.89 19.81 2.07
CA ARG A 196 -21.98 20.25 1.03
C ARG A 196 -21.28 21.41 1.71
N HIS A 197 -20.19 21.12 2.43
CA HIS A 197 -19.17 22.11 2.64
C HIS A 197 -19.04 22.75 1.28
N LYS A 198 -19.52 24.01 1.14
CA LYS A 198 -19.38 24.78 -0.08
C LYS A 198 -17.93 24.59 -0.43
N LYS A 199 -17.65 23.85 -1.51
CA LYS A 199 -16.31 23.32 -1.80
C LYS A 199 -15.42 24.55 -1.72
N ARG A 200 -14.62 24.65 -0.64
CA ARG A 200 -13.84 25.87 -0.40
C ARG A 200 -13.02 26.07 -1.65
N SER A 201 -12.97 27.30 -2.16
CA SER A 201 -12.23 27.55 -3.40
C SER A 201 -10.81 27.07 -3.18
N VAL A 202 -10.45 25.98 -3.85
CA VAL A 202 -9.13 25.36 -3.77
C VAL A 202 -8.11 26.24 -4.49
N GLU A 203 -8.57 27.14 -5.35
CA GLU A 203 -7.74 28.00 -6.16
C GLU A 203 -6.88 28.94 -5.31
N ASP A 204 -7.45 29.53 -4.25
CA ASP A 204 -6.70 30.45 -3.38
C ASP A 204 -5.65 29.71 -2.56
N ASP A 205 -6.00 28.52 -2.05
CA ASP A 205 -5.07 27.65 -1.31
C ASP A 205 -3.94 27.16 -2.24
N VAL A 206 -4.25 26.77 -3.48
CA VAL A 206 -3.26 26.36 -4.48
C VAL A 206 -2.36 27.53 -4.88
N LYS A 207 -2.91 28.72 -5.12
CA LYS A 207 -2.13 29.92 -5.40
C LYS A 207 -1.18 30.24 -4.25
N GLN A 208 -1.64 30.14 -3.01
CA GLN A 208 -0.80 30.34 -1.83
C GLN A 208 0.31 29.29 -1.76
N ILE A 209 0.01 28.01 -1.98
CA ILE A 209 1.01 26.94 -2.01
C ILE A 209 2.05 27.19 -3.10
N ILE A 210 1.64 27.57 -4.32
CA ILE A 210 2.56 27.88 -5.42
C ILE A 210 3.46 29.06 -5.06
N LYS A 211 2.88 30.13 -4.49
CA LYS A 211 3.63 31.32 -4.07
C LYS A 211 4.73 30.99 -3.06
N GLU A 212 4.48 30.06 -2.14
CA GLU A 212 5.48 29.61 -1.16
C GLU A 212 6.50 28.62 -1.76
N LEU A 213 6.07 27.74 -2.67
CA LEU A 213 6.93 26.69 -3.25
C LEU A 213 7.81 27.16 -4.41
N GLU A 214 7.35 28.13 -5.20
CA GLU A 214 8.07 28.67 -6.35
C GLU A 214 9.49 29.17 -6.02
N PRO A 215 9.71 30.00 -4.97
CA PRO A 215 11.07 30.43 -4.62
C PRO A 215 11.94 29.28 -4.13
N LEU A 216 11.34 28.26 -3.50
CA LEU A 216 12.06 27.13 -2.92
C LEU A 216 12.56 26.12 -3.96
N LYS A 217 11.99 26.10 -5.18
CA LYS A 217 12.35 25.18 -6.27
C LYS A 217 12.59 23.74 -5.76
N PRO A 218 11.58 23.09 -5.15
CA PRO A 218 11.76 21.79 -4.48
C PRO A 218 12.13 20.65 -5.45
N TRP A 219 11.85 20.81 -6.73
CA TRP A 219 12.09 19.80 -7.77
C TRP A 219 13.49 19.87 -8.39
N VAL A 220 14.27 20.90 -8.06
CA VAL A 220 15.65 21.05 -8.53
C VAL A 220 16.56 20.65 -7.38
N LYS A 221 17.48 19.71 -7.59
CA LYS A 221 18.47 19.33 -6.58
C LYS A 221 19.38 20.52 -6.29
N GLN A 222 19.44 20.93 -5.04
CA GLN A 222 20.30 22.00 -4.52
C GLN A 222 21.09 21.46 -3.33
N THR A 223 22.40 21.58 -3.42
CA THR A 223 23.36 21.16 -2.41
C THR A 223 23.06 21.78 -1.03
N GLY A 224 23.02 20.94 0.01
CA GLY A 224 23.09 21.38 1.40
C GLY A 224 21.77 21.88 2.01
N ARG A 225 20.64 21.78 1.30
CA ARG A 225 19.34 22.10 1.89
C ARG A 225 18.97 21.11 2.97
N GLN A 226 18.64 21.61 4.15
CA GLN A 226 18.22 20.82 5.31
C GLN A 226 16.85 21.27 5.80
N LEU A 227 16.01 20.33 6.19
CA LEU A 227 14.71 20.61 6.80
C LEU A 227 14.82 20.54 8.32
N TYR A 228 14.10 21.42 9.01
CA TYR A 228 14.13 21.46 10.49
C TYR A 228 13.59 20.18 11.13
N CYS A 229 12.39 19.73 10.70
CA CYS A 229 11.72 18.55 11.25
C CYS A 229 12.14 17.23 10.58
N PHE A 230 12.55 17.30 9.33
CA PHE A 230 12.61 16.19 8.39
C PHE A 230 14.05 15.97 7.91
N LYS A 231 14.91 15.65 8.86
CA LYS A 231 16.35 15.47 8.63
C LYS A 231 16.64 14.09 8.05
N ASP A 232 17.66 14.02 7.19
CA ASP A 232 18.19 12.76 6.65
C ASP A 232 17.15 11.92 5.89
N ILE A 233 16.20 12.60 5.25
CA ILE A 233 15.19 11.91 4.45
C ILE A 233 15.82 11.32 3.19
N LYS A 234 15.48 10.05 2.94
CA LYS A 234 15.90 9.35 1.73
C LYS A 234 15.03 9.78 0.54
N LYS A 235 15.63 9.87 -0.65
CA LYS A 235 14.95 10.28 -1.89
C LYS A 235 13.74 9.40 -2.27
N SER A 236 13.77 8.13 -1.88
CA SER A 236 12.76 7.14 -2.22
C SER A 236 12.52 6.21 -1.04
N PRO A 237 11.28 5.76 -0.78
CA PRO A 237 11.03 4.73 0.21
C PRO A 237 11.68 3.40 -0.19
N PHE A 238 12.04 3.20 -1.47
CA PHE A 238 12.66 1.97 -1.96
C PHE A 238 14.18 1.86 -1.72
N SER A 239 14.75 2.80 -0.95
CA SER A 239 16.19 2.87 -0.65
C SER A 239 16.60 1.98 0.54
N PHE A 240 16.06 0.77 0.61
CA PHE A 240 16.39 -0.25 1.60
C PHE A 240 17.24 -1.37 0.99
N ASN A 241 17.81 -2.22 1.85
CA ASN A 241 18.62 -3.34 1.40
C ASN A 241 17.74 -4.39 0.70
N ARG A 242 18.01 -4.65 -0.58
CA ARG A 242 17.24 -5.58 -1.41
C ARG A 242 17.31 -7.02 -0.90
N THR A 243 18.47 -7.47 -0.40
CA THR A 243 18.65 -8.81 0.15
C THR A 243 17.85 -9.00 1.44
N GLU A 244 17.82 -7.97 2.30
CA GLU A 244 17.02 -8.00 3.52
C GLU A 244 15.51 -8.05 3.19
N PHE A 245 15.10 -7.25 2.19
CA PHE A 245 13.73 -7.26 1.68
C PHE A 245 13.33 -8.63 1.16
N GLU A 246 14.11 -9.23 0.25
CA GLU A 246 13.85 -10.55 -0.32
C GLU A 246 13.79 -11.63 0.77
N THR A 247 14.70 -11.56 1.75
CA THR A 247 14.70 -12.47 2.91
C THR A 247 13.43 -12.32 3.74
N SER A 248 12.98 -11.09 4.02
CA SER A 248 11.78 -10.81 4.81
C SER A 248 10.52 -11.28 4.10
N VAL A 249 10.38 -10.97 2.81
CA VAL A 249 9.24 -11.43 1.99
C VAL A 249 9.21 -12.96 1.94
N THR A 250 10.34 -13.61 1.67
CA THR A 250 10.44 -15.08 1.62
C THR A 250 10.08 -15.71 2.95
N ARG A 251 10.56 -15.15 4.06
CA ARG A 251 10.21 -15.60 5.41
C ARG A 251 8.71 -15.50 5.66
N THR A 252 8.08 -14.39 5.30
CA THR A 252 6.63 -14.20 5.46
C THR A 252 5.84 -15.19 4.60
N ILE A 253 6.23 -15.40 3.33
CA ILE A 253 5.60 -16.40 2.45
C ILE A 253 5.71 -17.80 3.06
N ASN A 254 6.90 -18.20 3.51
CA ASN A 254 7.12 -19.52 4.09
C ASN A 254 6.32 -19.71 5.38
N ARG A 255 6.15 -18.66 6.20
CA ARG A 255 5.29 -18.71 7.38
C ARG A 255 3.83 -18.92 6.98
N LEU A 256 3.31 -18.13 6.06
CA LEU A 256 1.91 -18.20 5.62
C LEU A 256 1.57 -19.52 4.93
N LYS A 257 2.54 -20.15 4.28
CA LYS A 257 2.37 -21.47 3.67
C LYS A 257 2.26 -22.62 4.67
N ARG A 258 2.78 -22.48 5.90
CA ARG A 258 2.79 -23.56 6.91
C ARG A 258 1.41 -23.86 7.48
N ASP A 259 0.51 -22.88 7.48
CA ASP A 259 -0.83 -23.01 8.07
C ASP A 259 -1.85 -23.63 7.10
N LEU A 260 -1.41 -24.35 6.06
CA LEU A 260 -2.28 -24.85 4.99
C LEU A 260 -2.35 -26.38 4.93
N PRO A 261 -3.55 -26.95 4.75
CA PRO A 261 -3.69 -28.34 4.31
C PRO A 261 -3.15 -28.51 2.88
N PRO A 262 -2.62 -29.70 2.53
CA PRO A 262 -2.17 -29.99 1.18
C PRO A 262 -3.33 -29.82 0.19
N LEU A 263 -3.05 -29.22 -0.97
CA LEU A 263 -4.00 -29.06 -2.08
C LEU A 263 -4.50 -30.46 -2.48
N GLN A 264 -5.79 -30.75 -2.25
CA GLN A 264 -6.45 -31.85 -2.92
C GLN A 264 -6.62 -31.43 -4.38
N ASN A 265 -6.04 -32.21 -5.30
CA ASN A 265 -6.34 -32.07 -6.72
C ASN A 265 -7.83 -32.36 -6.88
N GLU A 266 -8.62 -31.36 -7.29
CA GLU A 266 -9.90 -31.58 -7.95
C GLU A 266 -9.58 -32.19 -9.31
N GLY A 267 -9.37 -33.51 -9.31
CA GLY A 267 -9.26 -34.34 -10.49
C GLY A 267 -10.14 -35.56 -10.24
N ASP A 268 -11.17 -35.66 -11.07
CA ASP A 268 -12.00 -36.84 -11.34
C ASP A 268 -13.03 -37.21 -10.25
N GLU A 269 -14.28 -36.82 -10.51
CA GLU A 269 -15.46 -37.71 -10.48
C GLU A 269 -16.68 -36.87 -10.93
N ASP A 270 -16.73 -36.57 -12.23
CA ASP A 270 -18.01 -36.56 -12.96
C ASP A 270 -18.16 -37.99 -13.49
N GLU A 271 -18.99 -38.82 -12.84
CA GLU A 271 -19.63 -39.95 -13.51
C GLU A 271 -21.13 -39.90 -13.21
N ASP A 272 -21.87 -39.77 -14.30
CA ASP A 272 -23.31 -39.76 -14.43
C ASP A 272 -23.95 -41.03 -13.84
N GLU A 273 -25.10 -40.89 -13.18
CA GLU A 273 -26.20 -41.86 -13.27
C GLU A 273 -27.53 -41.10 -13.21
N ASP A 274 -27.96 -40.67 -14.40
CA ASP A 274 -29.39 -40.57 -14.72
C ASP A 274 -29.96 -42.00 -14.74
N GLU A 275 -30.84 -42.35 -13.80
CA GLU A 275 -31.80 -43.43 -14.00
C GLU A 275 -33.24 -42.90 -13.86
N GLU A 276 -33.99 -43.19 -14.92
CA GLU A 276 -35.36 -42.78 -15.23
C GLU A 276 -36.43 -43.36 -14.29
N ASP A 277 -37.59 -42.69 -14.32
CA ASP A 277 -38.94 -43.11 -13.91
C ASP A 277 -39.21 -44.63 -13.89
N SER A 278 -39.91 -45.12 -12.85
CA SER A 278 -41.26 -45.72 -12.98
C SER A 278 -41.80 -46.36 -11.67
N ASP A 279 -43.05 -45.98 -11.39
CA ASP A 279 -44.18 -46.78 -10.88
C ASP A 279 -44.35 -47.21 -9.40
N GLU A 280 -45.55 -46.83 -8.90
CA GLU A 280 -46.51 -47.54 -8.01
C GLU A 280 -46.13 -47.74 -6.52
N GLN A 281 -46.90 -47.30 -5.51
CA GLN A 281 -48.36 -47.25 -5.27
C GLN A 281 -48.73 -46.18 -4.23
#